data_AF-A0A7V4J145-F1
#
_entry.id   AF-A0A7V4J145-F1
#
_cell.length_a   1.000
_cell.length_b   1.000
_cell.length_c   1.000
_cell.angle_alpha   90.00
_cell.angle_beta   90.00
_cell.angle_gamma   90.00
#
_symmetry.space_group_name_H-M   'P 1'
#
loop_
_entity.id
_entity.type
_entity.pdbx_description
1 polymer ?
#
loop_
_entity_poly.entity_id
_entity_poly.type
_entity_poly.pdbx_seq_one_letter_code
_entity_poly.pdbx_strand_id
1 'polypeptide(L)'
;MDKGSIEYVPLNAANGILPWTKSCFVCGESNQKGFRLRSRIENNIVVIEYSPTPNDVGWKEIIHGGISMTLMDEVMTWAAILYARKACVSA
;
A
#
# COMPACT_ATOMS: atom_id res chain seq x y z
N MET A 1 3.48 -11.21 -20.83
CA MET A 1 4.82 -10.59 -20.93
C MET A 1 4.85 -9.52 -19.85
N ASP A 2 5.44 -9.69 -18.67
CA ASP A 2 6.33 -10.71 -18.14
C ASP A 2 5.78 -11.05 -16.74
N LYS A 3 5.34 -12.30 -16.52
CA LYS A 3 4.83 -12.75 -15.21
C LYS A 3 6.04 -13.14 -14.37
N GLY A 4 6.92 -12.18 -14.11
CA GLY A 4 8.00 -12.35 -13.14
C GLY A 4 7.35 -12.74 -11.81
N SER A 5 7.55 -13.99 -11.42
CA SER A 5 7.21 -14.63 -10.15
C SER A 5 6.95 -13.65 -9.00
N ILE A 6 5.71 -13.18 -8.88
CA ILE A 6 5.22 -12.58 -7.64
C ILE A 6 4.59 -13.74 -6.91
N GLU A 7 5.38 -14.38 -6.06
CA GLU A 7 4.83 -15.30 -5.07
C GLU A 7 3.87 -14.48 -4.20
N TYR A 8 2.57 -14.71 -4.38
CA TYR A 8 1.57 -14.15 -3.49
C TYR A 8 1.89 -14.62 -2.08
N VAL A 9 2.13 -13.66 -1.19
CA VAL A 9 2.49 -13.94 0.18
C VAL A 9 1.29 -14.58 0.88
N PRO A 10 1.39 -15.83 1.35
CA PRO A 10 0.33 -16.40 2.15
C PRO A 10 0.20 -15.56 3.42
N LEU A 11 -1.04 -15.29 3.87
CA LEU A 11 -1.34 -14.41 5.02
C LEU A 11 -0.73 -14.88 6.37
N ASN A 12 0.07 -15.95 6.37
CA ASN A 12 0.83 -16.47 7.49
C ASN A 12 2.33 -16.12 7.43
N ALA A 13 2.80 -15.45 6.37
CA ALA A 13 4.21 -15.11 6.23
C ALA A 13 4.56 -13.88 7.08
N ALA A 14 5.71 -13.96 7.74
CA ALA A 14 6.25 -12.86 8.54
C ALA A 14 6.91 -11.76 7.68
N ASN A 15 7.21 -12.04 6.41
CA ASN A 15 7.87 -11.13 5.48
C ASN A 15 7.37 -11.36 4.05
N GLY A 16 7.33 -10.32 3.22
CA GLY A 16 7.08 -10.42 1.78
C GLY A 16 6.25 -9.28 1.20
N ILE A 17 6.17 -9.21 -0.13
CA ILE A 17 5.41 -8.16 -0.84
C ILE A 17 3.92 -8.50 -0.84
N LEU A 18 3.08 -7.55 -0.41
CA LEU A 18 1.64 -7.72 -0.40
C LEU A 18 1.04 -7.62 -1.81
N PRO A 19 -0.12 -8.26 -2.06
CA PRO A 19 -0.80 -8.17 -3.35
C PRO A 19 -1.14 -6.75 -3.76
N TRP A 20 -1.27 -6.52 -5.07
CA TRP A 20 -1.76 -5.25 -5.63
C TRP A 20 -2.77 -5.50 -6.74
N THR A 21 -3.47 -4.44 -7.12
CA THR A 21 -4.45 -4.47 -8.22
C THR A 21 -3.96 -3.68 -9.43
N LYS A 22 -4.76 -3.62 -10.50
CA LYS A 22 -4.41 -2.83 -11.69
C LYS A 22 -4.69 -1.33 -11.50
N SER A 23 -5.80 -0.99 -10.87
CA SER A 23 -6.36 0.38 -10.90
C SER A 23 -6.40 1.10 -9.55
N CYS A 24 -6.04 0.45 -8.43
CA CYS A 24 -5.98 1.10 -7.12
C CYS A 24 -5.17 2.40 -7.16
N PHE A 25 -5.60 3.40 -6.39
CA PHE A 25 -4.90 4.68 -6.31
C PHE A 25 -3.52 4.58 -5.64
N VAL A 26 -3.34 3.67 -4.68
CA VAL A 26 -2.05 3.47 -4.01
C VAL A 26 -1.22 2.38 -4.68
N CYS A 27 -1.69 1.13 -4.71
CA CYS A 27 -0.90 0.00 -5.23
C CYS A 27 -1.07 -0.28 -6.73
N GLY A 28 -2.01 0.38 -7.40
CA GLY A 28 -2.42 0.06 -8.77
C GLY A 28 -1.31 0.23 -9.81
N GLU A 29 -0.82 -0.87 -10.37
CA GLU A 29 0.33 -0.82 -11.31
C GLU A 29 0.04 -0.06 -12.61
N SER A 30 -1.22 -0.04 -13.03
CA SER A 30 -1.67 0.60 -14.28
C SER A 30 -2.31 1.97 -14.05
N ASN A 31 -2.45 2.42 -12.79
CA ASN A 31 -3.08 3.69 -12.51
C ASN A 31 -2.10 4.84 -12.76
N GLN A 32 -2.24 5.53 -13.89
CA GLN A 32 -1.32 6.60 -14.26
C GLN A 32 -1.32 7.77 -13.26
N LYS A 33 -2.43 7.99 -12.57
CA LYS A 33 -2.62 9.05 -11.58
C LYS A 33 -2.38 8.59 -10.14
N GLY A 34 -2.13 7.30 -9.92
CA GLY A 34 -1.89 6.73 -8.59
C GLY A 34 -0.41 6.69 -8.21
N PHE A 35 -0.14 6.34 -6.96
CA PHE A 35 1.23 6.28 -6.42
C PHE A 35 2.02 5.05 -6.89
N ARG A 36 1.32 3.97 -7.29
CA ARG A 36 1.89 2.68 -7.77
C ARG A 36 2.89 2.06 -6.81
N LEU A 37 2.62 2.17 -5.51
CA LEU A 37 3.48 1.68 -4.43
C LEU A 37 3.30 0.18 -4.20
N ARG A 38 4.20 -0.40 -3.39
CA ARG A 38 4.15 -1.79 -2.96
C ARG A 38 4.24 -1.85 -1.44
N SER A 39 3.13 -2.23 -0.82
CA SER A 39 3.10 -2.58 0.60
C SER A 39 3.80 -3.92 0.81
N ARG A 40 4.41 -4.11 1.97
CA ARG A 40 5.09 -5.36 2.31
C ARG A 40 4.94 -5.66 3.80
N ILE A 41 5.08 -6.92 4.14
CA ILE A 41 5.22 -7.38 5.51
C ILE A 41 6.71 -7.37 5.84
N GLU A 42 7.08 -6.77 6.97
CA GLU A 42 8.39 -6.85 7.58
C GLU A 42 8.20 -7.26 9.03
N ASN A 43 8.77 -8.38 9.47
CA ASN A 43 8.67 -8.82 10.87
C ASN A 43 7.24 -8.76 11.44
N ASN A 44 6.25 -9.20 10.67
CA ASN A 44 4.82 -9.20 11.03
C ASN A 44 4.17 -7.81 11.19
N ILE A 45 4.81 -6.74 10.71
CA ILE A 45 4.19 -5.42 10.52
C ILE A 45 4.02 -5.12 9.04
N VAL A 46 2.97 -4.36 8.69
CA VAL A 46 2.80 -3.86 7.33
C VAL A 46 3.47 -2.51 7.20
N VAL A 47 4.28 -2.37 6.16
CA VAL A 47 4.97 -1.13 5.83
C VAL A 47 4.74 -0.75 4.37
N ILE A 48 4.78 0.55 4.10
CA ILE A 48 4.81 1.13 2.76
C ILE A 48 5.87 2.23 2.75
N GLU A 49 6.67 2.28 1.69
CA GLU A 49 7.65 3.35 1.49
C GLU A 49 7.12 4.36 0.49
N TYR A 50 7.30 5.63 0.81
CA TYR A 50 6.88 6.72 -0.04
C TYR A 50 7.80 7.93 0.12
N SER A 51 8.25 8.47 -1.01
CA SER A 51 9.02 9.70 -1.08
C SER A 51 8.11 10.82 -1.59
N PRO A 52 7.82 11.84 -0.77
CA PRO A 52 6.98 12.96 -1.16
C PRO A 52 7.59 13.77 -2.30
N THR A 53 6.74 14.33 -3.15
CA THR A 53 7.10 15.20 -4.27
C THR A 53 6.53 16.61 -4.06
N PRO A 54 7.00 17.63 -4.81
CA PRO A 54 6.42 18.98 -4.74
C PRO A 54 4.92 19.05 -5.06
N ASN A 55 4.39 18.08 -5.81
CA ASN A 55 2.96 18.02 -6.14
C ASN A 55 2.08 17.54 -4.98
N ASP A 56 2.70 17.03 -3.92
CA ASP A 56 2.00 16.44 -2.77
C ASP A 56 1.79 17.47 -1.64
N VAL A 57 2.23 18.72 -1.84
CA VAL A 57 2.15 19.79 -0.85
C VAL A 57 0.68 20.18 -0.61
N GLY A 58 0.30 20.19 0.67
CA GLY A 58 -0.93 20.82 1.16
C GLY A 58 -0.65 22.20 1.72
N TRP A 59 -0.52 22.31 3.05
CA TRP A 59 -0.26 23.57 3.75
C TRP A 59 1.23 23.77 4.01
N LYS A 60 1.78 24.94 3.63
CA LYS A 60 3.13 25.39 3.97
C LYS A 60 4.20 24.31 3.89
N GLU A 61 4.45 23.79 2.68
CA GLU A 61 5.50 22.79 2.39
C GLU A 61 5.35 21.44 3.13
N ILE A 62 4.22 21.19 3.76
CA ILE A 62 3.88 19.90 4.38
C ILE A 62 3.04 19.09 3.39
N ILE A 63 3.19 17.77 3.41
CA ILE A 63 2.35 16.84 2.64
C ILE A 63 0.86 17.11 2.93
N HIS A 64 0.04 17.10 1.89
CA HIS A 64 -1.40 17.21 2.02
C HIS A 64 -1.95 16.07 2.89
N GLY A 65 -2.72 16.41 3.93
CA GLY A 65 -3.20 15.41 4.90
C GLY A 65 -4.00 14.26 4.27
N GLY A 66 -4.72 14.52 3.17
CA GLY A 66 -5.39 13.49 2.38
C GLY A 66 -4.45 12.44 1.76
N ILE A 67 -3.22 12.82 1.39
CA ILE A 67 -2.20 11.89 0.89
C ILE A 67 -1.69 11.03 2.05
N SER A 68 -1.36 11.65 3.18
CA SER A 68 -0.98 10.92 4.39
C SER A 68 -2.04 9.90 4.81
N MET A 69 -3.31 10.31 4.85
CA MET A 69 -4.43 9.42 5.19
C MET A 69 -4.65 8.33 4.15
N THR A 70 -4.45 8.62 2.87
CA THR A 70 -4.52 7.61 1.79
C THR A 70 -3.45 6.53 1.97
N LEU A 71 -2.21 6.91 2.29
CA LEU A 71 -1.13 5.96 2.56
C LEU A 71 -1.38 5.17 3.86
N MET A 72 -1.93 5.82 4.88
CA MET A 72 -2.33 5.15 6.12
C MET A 72 -3.46 4.14 5.88
N ASP A 73 -4.48 4.47 5.09
CA ASP A 73 -5.59 3.55 4.77
C ASP A 73 -5.09 2.27 4.09
N GLU A 74 -4.17 2.39 3.13
CA GLU A 74 -3.54 1.23 2.48
C GLU A 74 -2.84 0.33 3.51
N VAL A 75 -1.99 0.90 4.39
CA VAL A 75 -1.24 0.12 5.39
C VAL A 75 -2.16 -0.48 6.44
N MET A 76 -3.12 0.29 6.97
CA MET A 76 -4.05 -0.16 8.01
C MET A 76 -4.97 -1.27 7.51
N THR A 77 -5.48 -1.16 6.28
CA THR A 77 -6.32 -2.20 5.68
C THR A 77 -5.55 -3.51 5.54
N TRP A 78 -4.31 -3.46 5.06
CA TRP A 78 -3.45 -4.63 4.99
C TRP A 78 -3.09 -5.20 6.37
N ALA A 79 -2.84 -4.34 7.36
CA ALA A 79 -2.58 -4.78 8.73
C ALA A 79 -3.81 -5.48 9.33
N ALA A 80 -5.01 -4.96 9.09
CA ALA A 80 -6.27 -5.59 9.51
C ALA A 80 -6.48 -6.94 8.82
N ILE A 81 -6.23 -7.04 7.51
CA ILE A 81 -6.31 -8.30 6.75
C ILE A 81 -5.30 -9.32 7.28
N LEU A 82 -4.05 -8.91 7.55
CA LEU A 82 -3.01 -9.76 8.11
C LEU A 82 -3.41 -10.31 9.49
N TYR A 83 -3.94 -9.45 10.35
CA TYR A 83 -4.40 -9.83 11.68
C TYR A 83 -5.64 -10.75 11.65
N ALA A 84 -6.69 -10.33 10.93
CA ALA A 84 -7.99 -10.99 10.91
C ALA A 84 -8.02 -12.24 10.00
N ARG A 85 -7.05 -12.36 9.08
CA ARG A 85 -6.98 -13.41 8.04
C ARG A 85 -8.23 -13.48 7.17
N LYS A 86 -8.85 -12.32 6.92
CA LYS A 86 -10.09 -12.14 6.18
C LYS A 86 -10.05 -10.81 5.44
N ALA A 87 -10.89 -10.65 4.44
CA ALA A 87 -11.11 -9.35 3.83
C ALA A 87 -11.62 -8.35 4.87
N CYS A 88 -11.05 -7.15 4.87
CA CYS A 88 -11.43 -6.05 5.73
C CYS A 88 -11.71 -4.81 4.88
N VAL A 89 -12.51 -3.90 5.42
CA VAL A 89 -12.82 -2.59 4.81
C VAL A 89 -12.72 -1.53 5.90
N SER A 90 -12.34 -0.31 5.52
CA SER A 90 -12.47 0.86 6.39
C SER A 90 -13.96 1.21 6.55
N ALA A 91 -14.34 1.64 7.76
CA ALA A 91 -15.72 1.97 8.16
C ALA A 91 -15.82 3.42 8.62
#